data_AF-A0A5A7QC83-F1
#
_entry.id   AF-A0A5A7QC83-F1
#
_cell.length_a   1.000
_cell.length_b   1.000
_cell.length_c   1.000
_cell.angle_alpha   90.00
_cell.angle_beta   90.00
_cell.angle_gamma   90.00
#
_symmetry.space_group_name_H-M   'P 1'
#
loop_
_entity.id
_entity.type
_entity.pdbx_description
1 polymer ?
#
loop_
_entity_poly.entity_id
_entity_poly.type
_entity_poly.pdbx_seq_one_letter_code
_entity_poly.pdbx_strand_id
1 'polypeptide(L)'
;MEAMGKDNSQSVGFVLSTSWSMSEINSWLLEKAPELKSCYFVAFICNSGSEIYYPSASPDSESQYVVDSDYYSHIDYRWGGESLRNTLVRWATSINDKTNDGAVISEVDSESSHCYEFRLRDPDPAVVPGFQELRRLMRIQALRCHAVYCSNGERINVIPVLASRAQAIRYLYVRWGMELSNVVVFLGESGDSDYEGLVGGLHKTVTVKGSGSRAAANQIHANRSYSLEDVVPNDDPKSAECYVDGIRDTLHKLGRLN
;
A
#
# COMPACT_ATOMS: atom_id res chain seq x y z
N MET A 1 -20.01 -16.28 -18.47
CA MET A 1 -20.52 -15.58 -17.27
C MET A 1 -21.59 -14.63 -17.74
N GLU A 2 -22.83 -14.92 -17.36
CA GLU A 2 -24.03 -14.29 -17.88
C GLU A 2 -24.14 -12.81 -17.55
N ALA A 3 -24.85 -12.11 -18.43
CA ALA A 3 -24.98 -10.68 -18.53
C ALA A 3 -25.58 -10.07 -17.25
N MET A 4 -24.79 -9.18 -16.63
CA MET A 4 -25.27 -8.24 -15.63
C MET A 4 -26.29 -7.29 -16.29
N GLY A 5 -27.49 -7.24 -15.74
CA GLY A 5 -28.59 -6.42 -16.23
C GLY A 5 -28.18 -4.97 -16.42
N LYS A 6 -28.64 -4.39 -17.54
CA LYS A 6 -28.64 -2.96 -17.80
C LYS A 6 -29.49 -2.25 -16.77
N ASP A 7 -28.88 -1.81 -15.68
CA ASP A 7 -29.30 -0.60 -14.98
C ASP A 7 -28.20 0.44 -15.15
N ASN A 8 -28.55 1.54 -15.81
CA ASN A 8 -27.65 2.59 -16.23
C ASN A 8 -27.39 3.60 -15.09
N SER A 9 -27.17 3.10 -13.88
CA SER A 9 -26.56 3.86 -12.78
C SER A 9 -25.07 3.53 -12.79
N GLN A 10 -24.21 4.55 -12.86
CA GLN A 10 -22.77 4.35 -12.67
C GLN A 10 -22.54 3.84 -11.25
N SER A 11 -22.42 2.53 -11.08
CA SER A 11 -22.12 1.91 -9.79
C SER A 11 -20.71 2.29 -9.37
N VAL A 12 -20.58 2.93 -8.20
CA VAL A 12 -19.29 3.31 -7.62
C VAL A 12 -18.74 2.11 -6.86
N GLY A 13 -17.52 1.67 -7.21
CA GLY A 13 -16.81 0.62 -6.50
C GLY A 13 -15.75 1.20 -5.56
N PHE A 14 -15.62 0.62 -4.36
CA PHE A 14 -14.57 0.96 -3.41
C PHE A 14 -13.48 -0.10 -3.40
N VAL A 15 -12.21 0.34 -3.48
CA VAL A 15 -11.05 -0.54 -3.32
C VAL A 15 -10.30 -0.12 -2.06
N LEU A 16 -10.06 -1.06 -1.15
CA LEU A 16 -9.22 -0.81 0.02
C LEU A 16 -7.77 -1.14 -0.34
N SER A 17 -6.85 -0.17 -0.22
CA SER A 17 -5.42 -0.39 -0.42
C SER A 17 -4.63 -0.12 0.85
N THR A 18 -3.90 -1.12 1.33
CA THR A 18 -3.22 -1.07 2.62
C THR A 18 -1.89 -1.84 2.61
N SER A 19 -1.03 -1.55 3.60
CA SER A 19 0.16 -2.34 3.88
C SER A 19 -0.16 -3.65 4.62
N TRP A 20 -1.35 -3.76 5.20
CA TRP A 20 -1.79 -4.91 5.99
C TRP A 20 -2.07 -6.15 5.15
N SER A 21 -1.92 -7.31 5.78
CA SER A 21 -2.37 -8.61 5.30
C SER A 21 -3.90 -8.72 5.34
N MET A 22 -4.45 -9.72 4.64
CA MET A 22 -5.89 -9.95 4.65
C MET A 22 -6.40 -10.39 6.03
N SER A 23 -5.60 -11.12 6.81
CA SER A 23 -5.92 -11.50 8.18
C SER A 23 -6.01 -10.28 9.10
N GLU A 24 -5.06 -9.35 9.02
CA GLU A 24 -5.10 -8.08 9.76
C GLU A 24 -6.33 -7.22 9.40
N ILE A 25 -6.70 -7.14 8.12
CA ILE A 25 -7.91 -6.43 7.68
C ILE A 25 -9.16 -7.05 8.34
N ASN A 26 -9.28 -8.37 8.30
CA ASN A 26 -10.44 -9.05 8.88
C ASN A 26 -10.52 -8.85 10.40
N SER A 27 -9.40 -8.96 11.12
CA SER A 27 -9.33 -8.68 12.56
C SER A 27 -9.72 -7.23 12.86
N TRP A 28 -9.22 -6.27 12.08
CA TRP A 28 -9.54 -4.87 12.27
C TRP A 28 -11.02 -4.55 11.99
N LEU A 29 -11.59 -5.10 10.92
CA LEU A 29 -13.02 -4.95 10.62
C LEU A 29 -13.89 -5.53 11.74
N LEU A 30 -13.54 -6.70 12.26
CA LEU A 30 -14.27 -7.34 13.35
C LEU A 30 -14.22 -6.52 14.65
N GLU A 31 -13.06 -5.96 14.99
CA GLU A 31 -12.85 -5.27 16.27
C GLU A 31 -13.25 -3.79 16.26
N LYS A 32 -12.97 -3.07 15.17
CA LYS A 32 -13.03 -1.60 15.12
C LYS A 32 -14.14 -1.06 14.23
N ALA A 33 -14.59 -1.84 13.24
CA ALA A 33 -15.60 -1.41 12.29
C ALA A 33 -16.57 -2.54 11.92
N PRO A 34 -17.27 -3.15 12.89
CA PRO A 34 -18.12 -4.32 12.65
C PRO A 34 -19.31 -4.02 11.71
N GLU A 35 -19.66 -2.74 11.57
CA GLU A 35 -20.69 -2.26 10.64
C GLU A 35 -20.20 -2.24 9.18
N LEU A 36 -18.88 -2.16 8.96
CA LEU A 36 -18.27 -2.11 7.65
C LEU A 36 -18.09 -3.52 7.11
N LYS A 37 -19.04 -3.97 6.30
CA LYS A 37 -18.99 -5.29 5.67
C LYS A 37 -17.97 -5.31 4.53
N SER A 38 -17.23 -6.40 4.41
CA SER A 38 -16.28 -6.60 3.32
C SER A 38 -16.91 -6.55 1.93
N CYS A 39 -18.22 -6.86 1.81
CA CYS A 39 -18.98 -6.74 0.57
C CYS A 39 -19.15 -5.30 0.06
N TYR A 40 -18.80 -4.28 0.86
CA TYR A 40 -18.76 -2.89 0.38
C TYR A 40 -17.55 -2.58 -0.49
N PHE A 41 -16.50 -3.41 -0.42
CA PHE A 41 -15.33 -3.29 -1.26
C PHE A 41 -15.46 -4.22 -2.45
N VAL A 42 -15.07 -3.74 -3.63
CA VAL A 42 -15.02 -4.55 -4.85
C VAL A 42 -13.67 -5.27 -5.00
N ALA A 43 -12.62 -4.76 -4.33
CA ALA A 43 -11.33 -5.40 -4.22
C ALA A 43 -10.55 -4.90 -3.00
N PHE A 44 -9.57 -5.70 -2.58
CA PHE A 44 -8.59 -5.37 -1.55
C PHE A 44 -7.20 -5.49 -2.15
N ILE A 45 -6.36 -4.48 -1.95
CA ILE A 45 -4.95 -4.47 -2.29
C ILE A 45 -4.19 -4.55 -0.96
N CYS A 46 -3.61 -5.71 -0.69
CA CYS A 46 -2.99 -6.05 0.60
C CYS A 46 -1.47 -6.05 0.49
N ASN A 47 -0.79 -6.14 1.64
CA ASN A 47 0.65 -6.36 1.72
C ASN A 47 1.46 -5.37 0.87
N SER A 48 1.09 -4.09 0.95
CA SER A 48 1.70 -2.98 0.18
C SER A 48 1.59 -3.14 -1.34
N GLY A 49 0.56 -3.84 -1.81
CA GLY A 49 0.29 -4.10 -3.21
C GLY A 49 0.88 -5.40 -3.75
N SER A 50 1.24 -6.33 -2.87
CA SER A 50 1.73 -7.66 -3.27
C SER A 50 0.60 -8.65 -3.52
N GLU A 51 -0.60 -8.36 -3.07
CA GLU A 51 -1.74 -9.26 -3.24
C GLU A 51 -2.99 -8.45 -3.55
N ILE A 52 -3.84 -9.03 -4.41
CA ILE A 52 -5.15 -8.50 -4.73
C ILE A 52 -6.17 -9.58 -4.41
N TYR A 53 -7.18 -9.21 -3.64
CA TYR A 53 -8.30 -10.08 -3.30
C TYR A 53 -9.61 -9.48 -3.76
N TYR A 54 -10.52 -10.34 -4.20
CA TYR A 54 -11.91 -10.01 -4.49
C TYR A 54 -12.81 -10.66 -3.43
N PRO A 55 -13.87 -9.99 -2.96
CA PRO A 55 -14.88 -10.65 -2.14
C PRO A 55 -15.48 -11.83 -2.92
N SER A 56 -15.65 -12.97 -2.25
CA SER A 56 -16.30 -14.13 -2.87
C SER A 56 -17.78 -13.84 -3.13
N ALA A 57 -18.25 -14.22 -4.31
CA ALA A 57 -19.65 -14.05 -4.72
C ALA A 57 -20.59 -15.09 -4.09
N SER A 58 -20.05 -16.22 -3.60
CA SER A 58 -20.83 -17.32 -3.04
C SER A 58 -20.71 -17.37 -1.51
N PRO A 59 -21.82 -17.44 -0.76
CA PRO A 59 -21.77 -17.69 0.68
C PRO A 59 -21.28 -19.10 1.05
N ASP A 60 -21.25 -20.03 0.09
CA ASP A 60 -20.88 -21.44 0.29
C ASP A 60 -19.40 -21.76 0.00
N SER A 61 -18.58 -20.78 -0.40
CA SER A 61 -17.15 -20.99 -0.64
C SER A 61 -16.36 -21.04 0.66
N GLU A 62 -15.39 -21.96 0.75
CA GLU A 62 -14.53 -22.14 1.93
C GLU A 62 -13.75 -20.87 2.32
N SER A 63 -13.50 -19.96 1.38
CA SER A 63 -12.87 -18.67 1.62
C SER A 63 -13.82 -17.51 1.33
N GLN A 64 -13.83 -16.51 2.22
CA GLN A 64 -14.57 -15.24 2.05
C GLN A 64 -14.00 -14.38 0.89
N TYR A 65 -12.78 -14.67 0.46
CA TYR A 65 -12.03 -13.91 -0.53
C TYR A 65 -11.39 -14.83 -1.56
N VAL A 66 -11.25 -14.34 -2.79
CA VAL A 66 -10.56 -15.00 -3.89
C VAL A 66 -9.34 -14.16 -4.27
N VAL A 67 -8.16 -14.76 -4.28
CA VAL A 67 -6.92 -14.12 -4.72
C VAL A 67 -6.90 -13.97 -6.25
N ASP A 68 -6.41 -12.84 -6.75
CA ASP A 68 -6.19 -12.63 -8.18
C ASP A 68 -4.95 -13.41 -8.64
N SER A 69 -5.18 -14.57 -9.26
CA SER A 69 -4.11 -15.45 -9.75
C SER A 69 -3.31 -14.86 -10.91
N ASP A 70 -3.92 -14.00 -11.72
CA ASP A 70 -3.25 -13.36 -12.86
C ASP A 70 -2.26 -12.31 -12.34
N TYR A 71 -2.68 -11.49 -11.36
CA TYR A 71 -1.80 -10.54 -10.68
C TYR A 71 -0.69 -11.25 -9.91
N TYR A 72 -1.04 -12.31 -9.17
CA TYR A 72 -0.09 -13.14 -8.43
C TYR A 72 1.03 -13.66 -9.36
N SER A 73 0.66 -14.21 -10.50
CA SER A 73 1.61 -14.71 -11.50
C SER A 73 2.41 -13.58 -12.16
N HIS A 74 1.79 -12.40 -12.36
CA HIS A 74 2.44 -11.23 -12.95
C HIS A 74 3.59 -10.71 -12.07
N ILE A 75 3.36 -10.57 -10.77
CA ILE A 75 4.36 -10.02 -9.85
C ILE A 75 5.46 -11.02 -9.48
N ASP A 76 5.26 -12.30 -9.75
CA ASP A 76 6.25 -13.36 -9.51
C ASP A 76 7.49 -13.23 -10.41
N TYR A 77 7.41 -12.43 -11.47
CA TYR A 77 8.53 -12.21 -12.38
C TYR A 77 9.81 -11.77 -11.65
N ARG A 78 10.81 -12.66 -11.65
CA ARG A 78 12.11 -12.48 -10.98
C ARG A 78 12.01 -12.24 -9.48
N TRP A 79 10.92 -12.68 -8.85
CA TRP A 79 10.84 -12.74 -7.41
C TRP A 79 11.85 -13.75 -6.87
N GLY A 80 12.68 -13.33 -5.90
CA GLY A 80 13.83 -14.13 -5.45
C GLY A 80 13.49 -15.22 -4.44
N GLY A 81 12.23 -15.28 -3.98
CA GLY A 81 11.74 -16.25 -3.01
C GLY A 81 12.66 -16.38 -1.79
N GLU A 82 12.88 -17.62 -1.35
CA GLU A 82 13.66 -17.95 -0.16
C GLU A 82 15.12 -17.43 -0.22
N SER A 83 15.72 -17.36 -1.41
CA SER A 83 17.09 -16.84 -1.55
C SER A 83 17.19 -15.35 -1.24
N LEU A 84 16.17 -14.59 -1.65
CA LEU A 84 16.03 -13.18 -1.32
C LEU A 84 15.73 -13.02 0.16
N ARG A 85 14.77 -13.79 0.70
CA ARG A 85 14.43 -13.80 2.12
C ARG A 85 15.65 -13.97 3.00
N ASN A 86 16.46 -15.00 2.73
CA ASN A 86 17.69 -15.25 3.46
C ASN A 86 18.70 -14.09 3.40
N THR A 87 18.77 -13.39 2.27
CA THR A 87 19.63 -12.22 2.13
C THR A 87 19.12 -11.04 2.96
N LEU A 88 17.80 -10.83 2.99
CA LEU A 88 17.15 -9.79 3.80
C LEU A 88 17.31 -10.07 5.30
N VAL A 89 17.16 -11.32 5.72
CA VAL A 89 17.38 -11.73 7.12
C VAL A 89 18.83 -11.45 7.53
N ARG A 90 19.82 -11.81 6.69
CA ARG A 90 21.24 -11.48 6.97
C ARG A 90 21.49 -9.99 7.04
N TRP A 91 20.83 -9.21 6.18
CA TRP A 91 20.89 -7.76 6.25
C TRP A 91 20.33 -7.25 7.59
N ALA A 92 19.17 -7.72 8.03
CA ALA A 92 18.58 -7.37 9.32
C ALA A 92 19.50 -7.74 10.49
N THR A 93 20.08 -8.95 10.48
CA THR A 93 21.09 -9.37 11.48
C THR A 93 22.30 -8.43 11.49
N SER A 94 22.82 -8.05 10.32
CA SER A 94 23.96 -7.12 10.23
C SER A 94 23.65 -5.72 10.76
N ILE A 95 22.39 -5.27 10.74
CA ILE A 95 21.96 -4.03 11.41
C ILE A 95 21.91 -4.25 12.93
N ASN A 96 21.35 -5.37 13.37
CA ASN A 96 21.24 -5.71 14.79
C ASN A 96 22.63 -5.87 15.46
N ASP A 97 23.63 -6.40 14.76
CA ASP A 97 25.00 -6.54 15.27
C ASP A 97 25.68 -5.19 15.59
N LYS A 98 25.16 -4.07 15.06
CA LYS A 98 25.66 -2.72 15.35
C LYS A 98 25.10 -2.14 16.65
N THR A 99 24.14 -2.83 17.28
CA THR A 99 23.40 -2.36 18.45
C THR A 99 23.60 -3.34 19.60
N ASN A 100 23.78 -2.81 20.82
CA ASN A 100 23.90 -3.63 22.02
C ASN A 100 22.53 -3.91 22.68
N ASP A 101 21.43 -3.35 22.15
CA ASP A 101 20.09 -3.37 22.75
C ASP A 101 19.17 -4.47 22.16
N GLY A 102 19.77 -5.49 21.54
CA GLY A 102 19.08 -6.64 20.98
C GLY A 102 18.58 -6.41 19.54
N ALA A 103 17.63 -7.25 19.10
CA ALA A 103 17.13 -7.21 17.73
C ALA A 103 16.24 -5.97 17.50
N VAL A 104 16.77 -4.99 16.78
CA VAL A 104 16.06 -3.79 16.31
C VAL A 104 15.17 -4.12 15.13
N ILE A 105 15.63 -4.98 14.21
CA ILE A 105 14.86 -5.46 13.06
C ILE A 105 14.62 -6.96 13.22
N SER A 106 13.35 -7.37 13.24
CA SER A 106 12.94 -8.78 13.32
C SER A 106 12.01 -9.14 12.18
N GLU A 107 12.29 -10.25 11.51
CA GLU A 107 11.35 -10.83 10.54
C GLU A 107 10.07 -11.31 11.23
N VAL A 108 8.94 -11.10 10.58
CA VAL A 108 7.62 -11.59 10.99
C VAL A 108 7.02 -12.39 9.84
N ASP A 109 6.33 -13.47 10.17
CA ASP A 109 5.57 -14.22 9.18
C ASP A 109 4.42 -13.34 8.67
N SER A 110 4.48 -12.99 7.40
CA SER A 110 3.49 -12.18 6.70
C SER A 110 2.30 -13.00 6.19
N GLU A 111 2.36 -14.33 6.32
CA GLU A 111 1.43 -15.28 5.72
C GLU A 111 1.36 -15.19 4.18
N SER A 112 2.34 -14.52 3.55
CA SER A 112 2.37 -14.24 2.11
C SER A 112 3.67 -14.72 1.47
N SER A 113 3.56 -15.29 0.26
CA SER A 113 4.72 -15.67 -0.56
C SER A 113 5.40 -14.48 -1.24
N HIS A 114 4.69 -13.36 -1.41
CA HIS A 114 5.13 -12.17 -2.15
C HIS A 114 5.30 -10.94 -1.25
N CYS A 115 5.36 -11.13 0.06
CA CYS A 115 5.68 -10.06 0.99
C CYS A 115 6.54 -10.62 2.13
N TYR A 116 7.73 -10.06 2.35
CA TYR A 116 8.51 -10.35 3.56
C TYR A 116 8.36 -9.18 4.53
N GLU A 117 7.78 -9.43 5.70
CA GLU A 117 7.56 -8.42 6.73
C GLU A 117 8.71 -8.38 7.73
N PHE A 118 9.18 -7.17 8.03
CA PHE A 118 10.12 -6.90 9.11
C PHE A 118 9.53 -5.85 10.04
N ARG A 119 9.55 -6.13 11.35
CA ARG A 119 9.17 -5.17 12.40
C ARG A 119 10.39 -4.50 13.00
N LEU A 120 10.24 -3.22 13.28
CA LEU A 120 11.26 -2.35 13.81
C LEU A 120 10.88 -1.98 15.24
N ARG A 121 11.79 -2.25 16.18
CA ARG A 121 11.69 -1.81 17.57
C ARG A 121 12.50 -0.53 17.72
N ASP A 122 11.85 0.54 18.17
CA ASP A 122 12.46 1.85 18.40
C ASP A 122 13.29 2.34 17.21
N PRO A 123 12.64 2.81 16.12
CA PRO A 123 13.31 3.15 14.86
C PRO A 123 14.18 4.41 15.01
N ASP A 124 15.36 4.26 15.62
CA ASP A 124 16.38 5.29 15.68
C ASP A 124 17.02 5.46 14.29
N PRO A 125 16.96 6.67 13.68
CA PRO A 125 17.61 6.96 12.41
C PRO A 125 19.13 6.72 12.39
N ALA A 126 19.78 6.65 13.56
CA ALA A 126 21.20 6.33 13.66
C ALA A 126 21.50 4.84 13.37
N VAL A 127 20.52 3.96 13.61
CA VAL A 127 20.67 2.50 13.53
C VAL A 127 19.97 1.95 12.29
N VAL A 128 18.72 2.35 12.07
CA VAL A 128 17.92 1.89 10.94
C VAL A 128 18.15 2.81 9.74
N PRO A 129 18.53 2.28 8.57
CA PRO A 129 18.72 3.12 7.39
C PRO A 129 17.38 3.74 6.97
N GLY A 130 17.36 5.02 6.65
CA GLY A 130 16.18 5.65 6.05
C GLY A 130 15.83 5.01 4.70
N PHE A 131 14.60 5.25 4.22
CA PHE A 131 14.06 4.63 3.02
C PHE A 131 14.96 4.70 1.77
N GLN A 132 15.55 5.87 1.48
CA GLN A 132 16.44 6.02 0.32
C GLN A 132 17.71 5.19 0.45
N GLU A 133 18.26 5.09 1.66
CA GLU A 133 19.45 4.30 1.94
C GLU A 133 19.15 2.81 1.86
N LEU A 134 18.02 2.37 2.42
CA LEU A 134 17.58 0.98 2.28
C LEU A 134 17.44 0.59 0.81
N ARG A 135 16.78 1.45 0.01
CA ARG A 135 16.64 1.25 -1.43
C ARG A 135 17.99 1.22 -2.14
N ARG A 136 18.96 2.05 -1.73
CA ARG A 136 20.32 2.05 -2.26
C ARG A 136 21.04 0.74 -1.94
N LEU A 137 20.96 0.25 -0.71
CA LEU A 137 21.56 -1.01 -0.27
C LEU A 137 21.01 -2.20 -1.06
N MET A 138 19.69 -2.29 -1.23
CA MET A 138 19.07 -3.34 -2.03
C MET A 138 19.53 -3.31 -3.49
N ARG A 139 19.67 -2.12 -4.09
CA ARG A 139 20.17 -1.96 -5.47
C ARG A 139 21.62 -2.37 -5.62
N ILE A 140 22.49 -2.02 -4.66
CA ILE A 140 23.91 -2.40 -4.67
C ILE A 140 24.07 -3.93 -4.62
N GLN A 141 23.21 -4.61 -3.86
CA GLN A 141 23.16 -6.07 -3.80
C GLN A 141 22.39 -6.71 -4.97
N ALA A 142 21.94 -5.91 -5.95
CA ALA A 142 21.15 -6.34 -7.11
C ALA A 142 19.86 -7.11 -6.74
N LEU A 143 19.28 -6.83 -5.56
CA LEU A 143 18.04 -7.45 -5.12
C LEU A 143 16.85 -6.95 -5.96
N ARG A 144 16.04 -7.88 -6.46
CA ARG A 144 14.89 -7.60 -7.33
C ARG A 144 13.61 -7.42 -6.52
N CYS A 145 13.62 -6.43 -5.63
CA CYS A 145 12.52 -6.15 -4.73
C CYS A 145 12.37 -4.65 -4.43
N HIS A 146 11.27 -4.31 -3.79
CA HIS A 146 11.00 -3.00 -3.22
C HIS A 146 10.75 -3.14 -1.72
N ALA A 147 11.40 -2.30 -0.92
CA ALA A 147 11.04 -2.13 0.48
C ALA A 147 10.08 -0.97 0.62
N VAL A 148 9.03 -1.15 1.42
CA VAL A 148 8.06 -0.13 1.78
C VAL A 148 8.02 -0.02 3.30
N TYR A 149 8.51 1.10 3.84
CA TYR A 149 8.26 1.48 5.23
C TYR A 149 6.80 1.83 5.38
N CYS A 150 6.11 1.17 6.30
CA CYS A 150 4.71 1.38 6.60
C CYS A 150 4.46 1.36 8.12
N SER A 151 3.20 1.56 8.53
CA SER A 151 2.81 1.61 9.95
C SER A 151 3.66 2.62 10.74
N ASN A 152 3.73 3.86 10.24
CA ASN A 152 4.54 4.92 10.85
C ASN A 152 6.05 4.58 10.97
N GLY A 153 6.57 3.69 10.13
CA GLY A 153 7.99 3.34 10.09
C GLY A 153 8.38 2.19 11.01
N GLU A 154 7.41 1.63 11.75
CA GLU A 154 7.61 0.45 12.62
C GLU A 154 7.60 -0.87 11.83
N ARG A 155 7.25 -0.83 10.54
CA ARG A 155 7.20 -2.02 9.67
C ARG A 155 7.84 -1.74 8.32
N ILE A 156 8.55 -2.73 7.79
CA ILE A 156 9.03 -2.76 6.41
C ILE A 156 8.41 -3.97 5.71
N ASN A 157 7.67 -3.74 4.64
CA ASN A 157 7.24 -4.79 3.72
C ASN A 157 8.21 -4.84 2.55
N VAL A 158 8.80 -6.01 2.29
CA VAL A 158 9.62 -6.23 1.09
C VAL A 158 8.81 -7.02 0.08
N ILE A 159 8.57 -6.39 -1.07
CA ILE A 159 7.63 -6.83 -2.10
C ILE A 159 8.34 -7.00 -3.46
N PRO A 160 7.76 -7.76 -4.42
CA PRO A 160 8.32 -7.93 -5.75
C PRO A 160 8.56 -6.61 -6.49
N VAL A 161 9.51 -6.62 -7.42
CA VAL A 161 9.84 -5.43 -8.24
C VAL A 161 8.68 -4.93 -9.11
N LEU A 162 7.73 -5.81 -9.45
CA LEU A 162 6.52 -5.43 -10.20
C LEU A 162 5.32 -5.14 -9.29
N ALA A 163 5.47 -5.30 -7.97
CA ALA A 163 4.44 -5.01 -6.99
C ALA A 163 4.62 -3.61 -6.39
N SER A 164 3.49 -2.92 -6.20
CA SER A 164 3.31 -1.77 -5.32
C SER A 164 1.83 -1.42 -5.33
N ARG A 165 1.35 -0.62 -4.37
CA ARG A 165 -0.04 -0.15 -4.39
C ARG A 165 -0.39 0.60 -5.68
N ALA A 166 0.53 1.44 -6.17
CA ALA A 166 0.35 2.16 -7.42
C ALA A 166 0.33 1.23 -8.64
N GLN A 167 1.15 0.18 -8.68
CA GLN A 167 1.12 -0.82 -9.75
C GLN A 167 -0.14 -1.68 -9.70
N ALA A 168 -0.60 -2.08 -8.51
CA ALA A 168 -1.85 -2.80 -8.31
C ALA A 168 -3.06 -1.98 -8.82
N ILE A 169 -3.12 -0.67 -8.52
CA ILE A 169 -4.17 0.22 -9.05
C ILE A 169 -4.11 0.28 -10.59
N ARG A 170 -2.92 0.39 -11.18
CA ARG A 170 -2.75 0.38 -12.64
C ARG A 170 -3.15 -0.96 -13.26
N TYR A 171 -2.83 -2.07 -12.60
CA TYR A 171 -3.26 -3.39 -13.01
C TYR A 171 -4.78 -3.49 -13.03
N LEU A 172 -5.47 -3.06 -11.96
CA LEU A 172 -6.93 -3.05 -11.89
C LEU A 172 -7.55 -2.17 -13.00
N TYR A 173 -6.95 -1.02 -13.30
CA TYR A 173 -7.37 -0.18 -14.42
C TYR A 173 -7.38 -0.96 -15.75
N VAL A 174 -6.30 -1.67 -16.06
CA VAL A 174 -6.21 -2.47 -17.30
C VAL A 174 -7.17 -3.66 -17.23
N ARG A 175 -7.22 -4.36 -16.10
CA ARG A 175 -8.02 -5.58 -15.90
C ARG A 175 -9.52 -5.31 -16.02
N TRP A 176 -9.97 -4.19 -15.48
CA TRP A 176 -11.39 -3.81 -15.44
C TRP A 176 -11.81 -2.86 -16.57
N GLY A 177 -10.86 -2.34 -17.37
CA GLY A 177 -11.16 -1.38 -18.43
C GLY A 177 -11.76 -0.06 -17.91
N MET A 178 -11.39 0.33 -16.68
CA MET A 178 -11.85 1.59 -16.09
C MET A 178 -11.24 2.78 -16.83
N GLU A 179 -11.80 3.98 -16.68
CA GLU A 179 -11.12 5.21 -17.09
C GLU A 179 -10.44 5.85 -15.87
N LEU A 180 -9.12 6.08 -15.92
CA LEU A 180 -8.38 6.65 -14.78
C LEU A 180 -8.93 8.00 -14.33
N SER A 181 -9.48 8.79 -15.25
CA SER A 181 -10.09 10.08 -14.92
C SER A 181 -11.22 9.93 -13.88
N ASN A 182 -11.93 8.80 -13.88
CA ASN A 182 -13.05 8.50 -12.98
C ASN A 182 -12.62 7.90 -11.64
N VAL A 183 -11.34 7.59 -11.46
CA VAL A 183 -10.80 7.07 -10.20
C VAL A 183 -10.45 8.23 -9.28
N VAL A 184 -10.84 8.12 -8.02
CA VAL A 184 -10.41 9.01 -6.94
C VAL A 184 -9.63 8.18 -5.94
N VAL A 185 -8.38 8.57 -5.68
CA VAL A 185 -7.50 7.93 -4.70
C VAL A 185 -7.46 8.81 -3.45
N PHE A 186 -7.90 8.25 -2.33
CA PHE A 186 -7.80 8.90 -1.02
C PHE A 186 -6.51 8.49 -0.34
N LEU A 187 -5.73 9.47 0.11
CA LEU A 187 -4.45 9.26 0.78
C LEU A 187 -4.44 10.00 2.11
N GLY A 188 -3.79 9.44 3.14
CA GLY A 188 -3.52 10.18 4.37
C GLY A 188 -2.40 11.21 4.18
N GLU A 189 -2.37 12.26 5.01
CA GLU A 189 -1.27 13.24 5.01
C GLU A 189 0.10 12.64 5.36
N SER A 190 0.11 11.53 6.12
CA SER A 190 1.29 10.78 6.52
C SER A 190 1.22 9.38 5.93
N GLY A 191 1.51 9.29 4.62
CA GLY A 191 1.56 8.02 3.91
C GLY A 191 2.83 7.22 4.18
N ASP A 192 2.79 5.94 3.80
CA ASP A 192 3.96 5.07 3.79
C ASP A 192 4.99 5.55 2.75
N SER A 193 6.16 4.91 2.72
CA SER A 193 7.27 5.35 1.85
C SER A 193 7.00 5.34 0.33
N ASP A 194 5.95 4.64 -0.13
CA ASP A 194 5.47 4.62 -1.52
C ASP A 194 4.39 5.69 -1.83
N TYR A 195 4.11 6.59 -0.88
CA TYR A 195 3.15 7.70 -1.00
C TYR A 195 3.27 8.47 -2.34
N GLU A 196 4.48 8.84 -2.74
CA GLU A 196 4.72 9.58 -4.00
C GLU A 196 4.23 8.83 -5.24
N GLY A 197 4.29 7.50 -5.23
CA GLY A 197 3.82 6.68 -6.34
C GLY A 197 2.29 6.67 -6.48
N LEU A 198 1.58 7.03 -5.41
CA LEU A 198 0.12 7.08 -5.36
C LEU A 198 -0.45 8.45 -5.69
N VAL A 199 0.29 9.53 -5.43
CA VAL A 199 -0.18 10.88 -5.74
C VAL A 199 -0.14 11.16 -7.24
N GLY A 200 0.91 10.69 -7.93
CA GLY A 200 1.10 10.93 -9.35
C GLY A 200 0.22 10.04 -10.24
N GLY A 201 -0.43 10.62 -11.25
CA GLY A 201 -1.20 9.85 -12.23
C GLY A 201 -2.26 10.66 -12.99
N LEU A 202 -3.13 9.91 -13.67
CA LEU A 202 -4.33 10.45 -14.34
C LEU A 202 -5.56 10.44 -13.44
N HIS A 203 -5.54 9.67 -12.35
CA HIS A 203 -6.59 9.68 -11.33
C HIS A 203 -6.59 11.00 -10.55
N LYS A 204 -7.72 11.27 -9.90
CA LYS A 204 -7.84 12.38 -8.95
C LYS A 204 -7.34 11.93 -7.59
N THR A 205 -6.65 12.80 -6.88
CA THR A 205 -6.07 12.49 -5.57
C THR A 205 -6.69 13.39 -4.51
N VAL A 206 -7.14 12.81 -3.40
CA VAL A 206 -7.64 13.54 -2.24
C VAL A 206 -6.77 13.22 -1.03
N THR A 207 -6.00 14.20 -0.55
CA THR A 207 -5.20 14.06 0.67
C THR A 207 -6.04 14.43 1.89
N VAL A 208 -6.29 13.44 2.74
CA VAL A 208 -7.03 13.58 3.99
C VAL A 208 -6.08 13.99 5.12
N LYS A 209 -6.24 15.22 5.58
CA LYS A 209 -5.47 15.84 6.67
C LYS A 209 -5.99 15.43 8.05
N GLY A 210 -5.11 15.55 9.05
CA GLY A 210 -5.40 15.22 10.44
C GLY A 210 -5.45 13.72 10.74
N SER A 211 -5.00 12.88 9.81
CA SER A 211 -4.89 11.43 9.97
C SER A 211 -3.42 11.01 9.94
N GLY A 212 -2.91 10.53 11.08
CA GLY A 212 -1.57 9.96 11.24
C GLY A 212 -0.53 10.85 11.94
N SER A 213 0.69 10.32 12.12
CA SER A 213 1.78 10.98 12.85
C SER A 213 2.76 11.65 11.88
N ARG A 214 2.68 12.98 11.75
CA ARG A 214 3.63 13.77 10.94
C ARG A 214 5.08 13.56 11.36
N ALA A 215 5.35 13.30 12.64
CA ALA A 215 6.69 13.03 13.14
C ALA A 215 7.29 11.75 12.54
N ALA A 216 6.49 10.67 12.49
CA ALA A 216 6.90 9.39 11.92
C ALA A 216 7.07 9.46 10.39
N ALA A 217 6.13 10.10 9.68
CA ALA A 217 6.26 10.30 8.24
C ALA A 217 7.50 11.14 7.89
N ASN A 218 7.80 12.17 8.69
CA ASN A 218 9.01 12.97 8.51
C ASN A 218 10.28 12.14 8.72
N GLN A 219 10.30 11.15 9.61
CA GLN A 219 11.46 10.26 9.79
C GLN A 219 11.68 9.34 8.57
N ILE A 220 10.61 8.75 8.04
CA ILE A 220 10.68 7.91 6.82
C ILE A 220 11.19 8.71 5.62
N HIS A 221 10.78 9.98 5.53
CA HIS A 221 11.07 10.87 4.41
C HIS A 221 12.19 11.89 4.68
N ALA A 222 12.87 11.83 5.83
CA ALA A 222 13.85 12.82 6.27
C ALA A 222 15.01 13.00 5.28
N ASN A 223 15.33 11.96 4.51
CA ASN A 223 16.44 11.94 3.56
C ASN A 223 16.04 12.36 2.14
N ARG A 224 14.86 12.94 1.92
CA ARG A 224 14.52 13.50 0.60
C ARG A 224 15.49 14.63 0.24
N SER A 225 16.06 14.57 -0.96
CA SER A 225 16.89 15.65 -1.52
C SER A 225 16.06 16.75 -2.20
N TYR A 226 14.73 16.62 -2.20
CA TYR A 226 13.76 17.49 -2.87
C TYR A 226 12.54 17.72 -1.98
N SER A 227 11.80 18.81 -2.23
CA SER A 227 10.55 19.11 -1.56
C SER A 227 9.43 18.22 -2.11
N LEU A 228 8.44 17.88 -1.28
CA LEU A 228 7.26 17.12 -1.74
C LEU A 228 6.49 17.91 -2.83
N GLU A 229 6.53 19.24 -2.76
CA GLU A 229 5.93 20.15 -3.75
C GLU A 229 6.55 20.02 -5.15
N ASP A 230 7.80 19.55 -5.24
CA ASP A 230 8.48 19.31 -6.52
C ASP A 230 7.91 18.09 -7.25
N VAL A 231 7.27 17.16 -6.51
CA VAL A 231 6.66 15.93 -7.05
C VAL A 231 5.16 16.09 -7.21
N VAL A 232 4.52 16.83 -6.29
CA VAL A 232 3.08 17.07 -6.26
C VAL A 232 2.85 18.56 -6.27
N PRO A 233 2.57 19.17 -7.43
CA PRO A 233 2.25 20.59 -7.49
C PRO A 233 1.03 20.88 -6.61
N ASN A 234 1.15 21.89 -5.74
CA ASN A 234 0.05 22.33 -4.88
C ASN A 234 -1.19 22.78 -5.71
N ASP A 235 -0.97 23.19 -6.96
CA ASP A 235 -1.99 23.69 -7.89
C ASP A 235 -2.45 22.64 -8.93
N ASP A 236 -2.23 21.33 -8.73
CA ASP A 236 -2.76 20.31 -9.65
C ASP A 236 -4.30 20.26 -9.58
N PRO A 237 -5.03 20.54 -10.68
CA PRO A 237 -6.51 20.52 -10.69
C PRO A 237 -7.11 19.13 -10.39
N LYS A 238 -6.31 18.07 -10.42
CA LYS A 238 -6.72 16.70 -10.05
C LYS A 238 -6.48 16.40 -8.57
N SER A 239 -5.81 17.27 -7.84
CA SER A 239 -5.45 17.09 -6.43
C SER A 239 -6.28 18.01 -5.56
N ALA A 240 -6.73 17.51 -4.42
CA ALA A 240 -7.42 18.30 -3.41
C ALA A 240 -7.04 17.82 -2.01
N GLU A 241 -7.19 18.70 -1.03
CA GLU A 241 -6.95 18.39 0.37
C GLU A 241 -8.23 18.60 1.18
N CYS A 242 -8.50 17.71 2.12
CA CYS A 242 -9.66 17.85 3.01
C CYS A 242 -9.38 17.26 4.40
N TYR A 243 -10.17 17.66 5.40
CA TYR A 243 -10.29 16.88 6.63
C TYR A 243 -11.36 15.80 6.45
N VAL A 244 -11.46 14.86 7.38
CA VAL A 244 -12.41 13.73 7.33
C VAL A 244 -13.86 14.21 7.09
N ASP A 245 -14.28 15.28 7.76
CA ASP A 245 -15.64 15.82 7.63
C ASP A 245 -15.90 16.50 6.26
N GLY A 246 -14.83 16.85 5.53
CA GLY A 246 -14.89 17.58 4.26
C GLY A 246 -14.82 16.72 3.01
N ILE A 247 -14.83 15.38 3.14
CA ILE A 247 -14.69 14.45 2.00
C ILE A 247 -15.79 14.67 0.96
N ARG A 248 -17.05 14.81 1.41
CA ARG A 248 -18.20 15.00 0.51
C ARG A 248 -18.08 16.28 -0.32
N ASP A 249 -17.79 17.40 0.33
CA ASP A 249 -17.65 18.71 -0.34
C ASP A 249 -16.50 18.69 -1.34
N THR A 250 -15.41 17.99 -1.01
CA THR A 250 -14.24 17.85 -1.88
C THR A 250 -14.56 17.03 -3.12
N LEU A 251 -15.32 15.95 -2.98
CA LEU A 251 -15.80 15.16 -4.11
C LEU A 251 -16.77 15.94 -5.01
N HIS A 252 -17.61 16.82 -4.45
CA HIS A 252 -18.42 17.75 -5.26
C HIS A 252 -17.53 18.72 -6.05
N LYS A 253 -16.52 19.33 -5.42
CA LYS A 253 -15.55 20.22 -6.10
C LYS A 253 -14.82 19.53 -7.24
N LEU A 254 -14.49 18.24 -7.06
CA LEU A 254 -13.86 17.42 -8.08
C LEU A 254 -14.82 16.91 -9.16
N GLY A 255 -16.12 17.25 -9.08
CA GLY A 255 -17.14 16.82 -10.04
C GLY A 255 -17.40 15.30 -10.01
N ARG A 256 -17.31 14.69 -8.82
CA ARG A 256 -17.46 13.23 -8.62
C ARG A 256 -18.68 12.84 -7.77
N LEU A 257 -19.29 13.80 -7.09
CA LEU A 257 -20.62 13.68 -6.51
C LEU A 257 -21.52 14.74 -7.13
N ASN A 258 -22.69 14.33 -7.61
CA ASN A 258 -23.78 15.23 -8.01
C ASN A 258 -24.67 15.54 -6.82
#